data_AF-A0A097CS75-F1
#
_entry.id   AF-A0A097CS75-F1
#
_cell.length_a   1.000
_cell.length_b   1.000
_cell.length_c   1.000
_cell.angle_alpha   90.00
_cell.angle_beta   90.00
_cell.angle_gamma   90.00
#
_symmetry.space_group_name_H-M   'P 1'
#
loop_
_entity.id
_entity.type
_entity.pdbx_description
1 polymer ?
#
loop_
_entity_poly.entity_id
_entity_poly.type
_entity_poly.pdbx_seq_one_letter_code
_entity_poly.pdbx_strand_id
1 'polypeptide(L)'
;MMLVDARRGRTSEIIDQMRERQERAPRQFALPFDRYPVTDLAGRRTYVLVARGQLVVDFEASRPESDPQRVLRRLGYRPWQRGWSPERPTRVFEGRKTPQELAGDVGQLTKLGITAAPHLVVPLGHIIKGDDYPFATAALGDFPQTAAAGRPGAPAVRVAVIDTGITPEDRTDSWLDSIVRRSDNTELLDVLPVVNGRAGDGRLDWSAGHGSFAAGIVQRVAPRCEVRAYRFTRSDGWAPTRTPPRRCCAPCTRPPPTAYG
;
A
#
# COMPACT_ATOMS: atom_id res chain seq x y z
N MET A 1 14.49 8.52 29.50
CA MET A 1 13.83 7.20 29.57
C MET A 1 12.31 7.32 29.44
N MET A 2 11.62 8.14 30.26
CA MET A 2 10.16 8.34 30.21
C MET A 2 9.55 8.69 28.83
N LEU A 3 10.23 9.50 28.00
CA LEU A 3 9.72 9.93 26.69
C LEU A 3 9.64 8.81 25.64
N VAL A 4 10.52 7.80 25.75
CA VAL A 4 10.55 6.65 24.81
C VAL A 4 9.45 5.66 25.17
N ASP A 5 9.20 5.45 26.47
CA ASP A 5 8.14 4.56 26.95
C ASP A 5 6.75 5.13 26.65
N ALA A 6 6.55 6.44 26.81
CA ALA A 6 5.29 7.11 26.44
C ALA A 6 4.97 7.00 24.94
N ARG A 7 5.99 7.13 24.06
CA ARG A 7 5.81 6.95 22.61
C ARG A 7 5.50 5.51 22.21
N ARG A 8 6.10 4.51 22.89
CA ARG A 8 5.80 3.08 22.69
C ARG A 8 4.40 2.70 23.18
N GLY A 9 3.95 3.27 24.29
CA GLY A 9 2.57 3.13 24.79
C GLY A 9 1.56 3.61 23.77
N ARG A 10 1.71 4.86 23.30
CA ARG A 10 0.84 5.46 22.27
C ARG A 10 0.80 4.65 20.97
N THR A 11 1.94 4.14 20.50
CA THR A 11 1.99 3.30 19.29
C THR A 11 1.23 1.99 19.46
N SER A 12 1.30 1.38 20.65
CA SER A 12 0.58 0.14 20.94
C SER A 12 -0.92 0.37 21.01
N GLU A 13 -1.37 1.45 21.65
CA GLU A 13 -2.79 1.83 21.70
C GLU A 13 -3.37 2.07 20.30
N ILE A 14 -2.62 2.77 19.46
CA ILE A 14 -2.92 3.02 18.05
C ILE A 14 -3.14 1.71 17.29
N ILE A 15 -2.21 0.75 17.42
CA ILE A 15 -2.30 -0.55 16.74
C ILE A 15 -3.51 -1.35 17.27
N ASP A 16 -3.85 -1.22 18.54
CA ASP A 16 -5.03 -1.89 19.12
C ASP A 16 -6.34 -1.29 18.58
N GLN A 17 -6.45 0.04 18.51
CA GLN A 17 -7.59 0.71 17.87
C GLN A 17 -7.72 0.34 16.39
N MET A 18 -6.59 0.27 15.67
CA MET A 18 -6.55 -0.21 14.29
C MET A 18 -7.10 -1.62 14.16
N ARG A 19 -6.63 -2.54 15.01
CA ARG A 19 -7.09 -3.94 15.02
C ARG A 19 -8.59 -4.02 15.28
N GLU A 20 -9.10 -3.30 16.29
CA GLU A 20 -10.54 -3.28 16.59
C GLU A 20 -11.39 -2.82 15.41
N ARG A 21 -10.94 -1.79 14.68
CA ARG A 21 -11.62 -1.34 13.45
C ARG A 21 -11.61 -2.41 12.37
N GLN A 22 -10.48 -3.10 12.17
CA GLN A 22 -10.38 -4.19 11.20
C GLN A 22 -11.29 -5.38 11.55
N GLU A 23 -11.46 -5.71 12.82
CA GLU A 23 -12.37 -6.78 13.26
C GLU A 23 -13.84 -6.44 13.04
N ARG A 24 -14.21 -5.15 13.17
CA ARG A 24 -15.59 -4.67 12.96
C ARG A 24 -15.92 -4.40 11.49
N ALA A 25 -14.90 -4.28 10.64
CA ALA A 25 -15.05 -3.99 9.23
C ALA A 25 -15.62 -5.20 8.45
N PRO A 26 -16.48 -4.98 7.44
CA PRO A 26 -16.86 -6.01 6.50
C PRO A 26 -15.61 -6.62 5.87
N ARG A 27 -15.62 -7.94 5.68
CA ARG A 27 -14.48 -8.70 5.11
C ARG A 27 -13.97 -8.12 3.78
N GLN A 28 -14.83 -7.45 3.03
CA GLN A 28 -14.49 -6.84 1.76
C GLN A 28 -13.67 -5.54 1.89
N PHE A 29 -13.55 -4.97 3.08
CA PHE A 29 -12.75 -3.79 3.36
C PHE A 29 -11.64 -4.09 4.38
N ALA A 30 -11.84 -5.10 5.23
CA ALA A 30 -10.88 -5.53 6.24
C ALA A 30 -9.66 -6.27 5.67
N LEU A 31 -8.52 -6.09 6.32
CA LEU A 31 -7.36 -6.99 6.31
C LEU A 31 -7.01 -7.28 7.78
N PRO A 32 -7.70 -8.23 8.44
CA PRO A 32 -7.42 -8.57 9.83
C PRO A 32 -5.96 -8.98 10.00
N PHE A 33 -5.33 -8.54 11.08
CA PHE A 33 -3.92 -8.78 11.34
C PHE A 33 -3.67 -9.07 12.81
N ASP A 34 -2.56 -9.75 13.07
CA ASP A 34 -2.11 -10.13 14.39
C ASP A 34 -0.69 -9.62 14.63
N ARG A 35 -0.33 -9.41 15.90
CA ARG A 35 1.06 -9.06 16.30
C ARG A 35 1.88 -10.34 16.40
N TYR A 36 3.04 -10.35 15.75
CA TYR A 36 4.01 -11.43 15.87
C TYR A 36 5.30 -10.91 16.52
N PRO A 37 5.73 -11.45 17.68
CA PRO A 37 6.95 -11.01 18.34
C PRO A 37 8.17 -11.39 17.51
N VAL A 38 9.07 -10.44 17.32
CA VAL A 38 10.36 -10.65 16.65
C VAL A 38 11.47 -9.96 17.43
N THR A 39 12.70 -10.36 17.16
CA THR A 39 13.89 -9.68 17.66
C THR A 39 14.44 -8.81 16.53
N ASP A 40 14.60 -7.50 16.77
CA ASP A 40 15.20 -6.61 15.79
C ASP A 40 16.72 -6.87 15.62
N LEU A 41 17.34 -6.21 14.64
CA LEU A 41 18.79 -6.34 14.40
C LEU A 41 19.66 -5.89 15.58
N ALA A 42 19.09 -5.14 16.54
CA ALA A 42 19.77 -4.70 17.76
C ALA A 42 19.50 -5.63 18.96
N GLY A 43 18.89 -6.81 18.74
CA GLY A 43 18.61 -7.78 19.79
C GLY A 43 17.40 -7.43 20.66
N ARG A 44 16.63 -6.39 20.31
CA ARG A 44 15.47 -5.94 21.11
C ARG A 44 14.21 -6.65 20.66
N ARG A 45 13.39 -7.05 21.63
CA ARG A 45 12.05 -7.57 21.35
C ARG A 45 11.16 -6.45 20.81
N THR A 46 10.58 -6.71 19.65
CA THR A 46 9.60 -5.86 18.97
C THR A 46 8.50 -6.74 18.39
N TYR A 47 7.60 -6.16 17.61
CA TYR A 47 6.53 -6.87 16.93
C TYR A 47 6.48 -6.45 15.47
N VAL A 48 6.15 -7.41 14.61
CA VAL A 48 5.67 -7.15 13.24
C VAL A 48 4.17 -7.43 13.19
N LEU A 49 3.49 -6.84 12.22
CA LEU A 49 2.07 -7.07 12.00
C LEU A 49 1.91 -8.01 10.81
N VAL A 50 1.12 -9.04 10.99
CA VAL A 50 0.96 -10.13 10.03
C VAL A 50 -0.51 -10.26 9.69
N ALA A 51 -0.87 -10.21 8.42
CA ALA A 51 -2.24 -10.44 7.99
C ALA A 51 -2.66 -11.87 8.38
N ARG A 52 -3.81 -11.98 9.05
CA ARG A 52 -4.24 -13.20 9.74
C ARG A 52 -4.33 -14.36 8.77
N GLY A 53 -3.55 -15.41 9.06
CA GLY A 53 -3.54 -16.65 8.30
C GLY A 53 -3.01 -16.50 6.87
N GLN A 54 -2.31 -15.42 6.52
CA GLN A 54 -1.85 -15.16 5.15
C GLN A 54 -0.34 -15.32 4.97
N LEU A 55 0.04 -16.02 3.90
CA LEU A 55 1.40 -16.11 3.38
C LEU A 55 1.50 -15.41 2.03
N VAL A 56 2.67 -14.85 1.77
CA VAL A 56 3.11 -14.38 0.46
C VAL A 56 4.10 -15.39 -0.08
N VAL A 57 3.88 -15.89 -1.29
CA VAL A 57 4.70 -16.91 -1.94
C VAL A 57 5.24 -16.35 -3.23
N ASP A 58 6.55 -16.43 -3.41
CA ASP A 58 7.24 -16.03 -4.63
C ASP A 58 7.53 -17.26 -5.48
N PHE A 59 6.82 -17.40 -6.60
CA PHE A 59 6.95 -18.54 -7.51
C PHE A 59 8.21 -18.45 -8.38
N GLU A 60 8.72 -17.25 -8.64
CA GLU A 60 9.92 -17.04 -9.45
C GLU A 60 11.18 -17.35 -8.62
N ALA A 61 11.17 -16.96 -7.35
CA ALA A 61 12.23 -17.29 -6.39
C ALA A 61 12.12 -18.70 -5.79
N SER A 62 11.06 -19.46 -6.11
CA SER A 62 10.92 -20.85 -5.68
C SER A 62 11.62 -21.79 -6.66
N ARG A 63 12.12 -22.92 -6.16
CA ARG A 63 12.72 -23.93 -7.01
C ARG A 63 11.70 -24.50 -8.01
N PRO A 64 12.02 -24.65 -9.30
CA PRO A 64 11.07 -25.12 -10.32
C PRO A 64 10.38 -26.45 -9.99
N GLU A 65 11.09 -27.36 -9.32
CA GLU A 65 10.63 -28.71 -8.96
C GLU A 65 9.72 -28.78 -7.71
N SER A 66 9.58 -27.67 -6.97
CA SER A 66 8.97 -27.68 -5.63
C SER A 66 7.43 -27.75 -5.58
N ASP A 67 6.76 -27.60 -6.73
CA ASP A 67 5.29 -27.49 -6.86
C ASP A 67 4.61 -26.77 -5.68
N PRO A 68 4.82 -25.45 -5.54
CA PRO A 68 4.34 -24.70 -4.37
C PRO A 68 2.82 -24.84 -4.14
N GLN A 69 2.03 -24.92 -5.22
CA GLN A 69 0.57 -25.03 -5.11
C GLN A 69 0.11 -26.33 -4.46
N ARG A 70 0.77 -27.45 -4.78
CA ARG A 70 0.43 -28.75 -4.19
C ARG A 70 0.84 -28.80 -2.72
N VAL A 71 2.01 -28.28 -2.38
CA VAL A 71 2.50 -28.22 -0.99
C VAL A 71 1.59 -27.34 -0.14
N LEU A 72 1.27 -26.12 -0.60
CA LEU A 72 0.39 -25.20 0.12
C LEU A 72 -1.01 -25.78 0.34
N ARG A 73 -1.59 -26.46 -0.67
CA ARG A 73 -2.88 -27.16 -0.51
C ARG A 73 -2.84 -28.23 0.57
N ARG A 74 -1.76 -29.02 0.65
CA ARG A 74 -1.58 -30.03 1.71
C ARG A 74 -1.45 -29.42 3.10
N LEU A 75 -0.83 -28.24 3.20
CA LEU A 75 -0.71 -27.48 4.44
C LEU A 75 -2.00 -26.72 4.82
N GLY A 76 -3.07 -26.85 4.03
CA GLY A 76 -4.38 -26.26 4.29
C GLY A 76 -4.56 -24.84 3.78
N TYR A 77 -3.67 -24.37 2.89
CA TYR A 77 -3.79 -23.05 2.28
C TYR A 77 -4.61 -23.11 0.98
N ARG A 78 -5.30 -22.00 0.70
CA ARG A 78 -5.96 -21.73 -0.57
C ARG A 78 -5.51 -20.39 -1.15
N PRO A 79 -5.52 -20.20 -2.47
CA PRO A 79 -5.23 -18.91 -3.07
C PRO A 79 -6.17 -17.83 -2.57
N TRP A 80 -5.64 -16.67 -2.18
CA TRP A 80 -6.45 -15.51 -1.84
C TRP A 80 -6.95 -14.85 -3.14
N GLN A 81 -8.26 -14.87 -3.37
CA GLN A 81 -8.83 -14.55 -4.69
C GLN A 81 -8.79 -13.06 -5.08
N ARG A 82 -8.50 -12.14 -4.15
CA ARG A 82 -8.51 -10.70 -4.44
C ARG A 82 -7.21 -10.24 -5.11
N GLY A 83 -7.35 -9.64 -6.30
CA GLY A 83 -6.22 -9.09 -7.04
C GLY A 83 -5.28 -10.17 -7.60
N TRP A 84 -5.83 -11.35 -7.91
CA TRP A 84 -5.17 -12.40 -8.67
C TRP A 84 -4.81 -11.88 -10.07
N SER A 85 -3.56 -12.09 -10.45
CA SER A 85 -3.08 -11.83 -11.81
C SER A 85 -2.10 -12.96 -12.16
N PRO A 86 -2.32 -13.67 -13.27
CA PRO A 86 -1.42 -14.74 -13.68
C PRO A 86 0.01 -14.24 -13.97
N GLU A 87 0.16 -12.95 -14.30
CA GLU A 87 1.44 -12.30 -14.60
C GLU A 87 2.29 -11.98 -13.36
N ARG A 88 1.77 -12.12 -12.14
CA ARG A 88 2.52 -11.75 -10.93
C ARG A 88 3.31 -12.96 -10.37
N PRO A 89 4.64 -12.82 -10.18
CA PRO A 89 5.47 -13.89 -9.62
C PRO A 89 5.11 -14.17 -8.15
N THR A 90 4.63 -13.16 -7.44
CA THR A 90 4.23 -13.25 -6.04
C THR A 90 2.72 -13.40 -5.88
N ARG A 91 2.27 -14.34 -5.03
CA ARG A 91 0.86 -14.61 -4.76
C ARG A 91 0.58 -14.73 -3.27
N VAL A 92 -0.63 -14.39 -2.86
CA VAL A 92 -1.08 -14.50 -1.47
C VAL A 92 -1.90 -15.77 -1.32
N PHE A 93 -1.64 -16.51 -0.24
CA PHE A 93 -2.37 -17.69 0.18
C PHE A 93 -2.94 -17.47 1.57
N GLU A 94 -4.15 -18.00 1.83
CA GLU A 94 -4.82 -17.89 3.12
C GLU A 94 -5.12 -19.28 3.71
N GLY A 95 -5.02 -19.38 5.04
CA GLY A 95 -5.30 -20.57 5.84
C GLY A 95 -5.82 -20.19 7.22
N ARG A 96 -6.30 -21.17 7.99
CA ARG A 96 -6.68 -20.97 9.40
C ARG A 96 -5.45 -21.23 10.27
N LYS A 97 -4.57 -20.23 10.36
CA LYS A 97 -3.25 -20.35 10.98
C LYS A 97 -2.97 -19.13 11.86
N THR A 98 -2.40 -19.38 13.02
CA THR A 98 -1.81 -18.36 13.91
C THR A 98 -0.48 -17.86 13.34
N PRO A 99 0.00 -16.67 13.74
CA PRO A 99 1.31 -16.17 13.30
C PRO A 99 2.48 -17.12 13.55
N GLN A 100 2.45 -17.86 14.67
CA GLN A 100 3.45 -18.87 15.02
C GLN A 100 3.43 -20.05 14.05
N GLU A 101 2.24 -20.54 13.70
CA GLU A 101 2.10 -21.61 12.69
C GLU A 101 2.53 -21.12 11.31
N LEU A 102 2.21 -19.88 10.92
CA LEU A 102 2.69 -19.29 9.67
C LEU A 102 4.23 -19.26 9.62
N ALA A 103 4.89 -18.85 10.70
CA ALA A 103 6.35 -18.85 10.78
C ALA A 103 6.94 -20.26 10.70
N GLY A 104 6.30 -21.25 11.33
CA GLY A 104 6.66 -22.66 11.23
C GLY A 104 6.52 -23.20 9.80
N ASP A 105 5.39 -22.91 9.14
CA ASP A 105 5.12 -23.30 7.77
C ASP A 105 6.12 -22.64 6.80
N VAL A 106 6.51 -21.38 7.00
CA VAL A 106 7.57 -20.71 6.22
C VAL A 106 8.91 -21.44 6.36
N GLY A 107 9.26 -21.88 7.56
CA GLY A 107 10.45 -22.72 7.79
C GLY A 107 10.39 -24.06 7.04
N GLN A 108 9.21 -24.69 6.97
CA GLN A 108 9.02 -25.92 6.20
C GLN A 108 9.11 -25.67 4.69
N LEU A 109 8.43 -24.64 4.19
CA LEU A 109 8.43 -24.24 2.77
C LEU A 109 9.86 -23.93 2.30
N THR A 110 10.63 -23.21 3.11
CA THR A 110 12.04 -22.89 2.81
C THR A 110 12.88 -24.16 2.63
N LYS A 111 12.70 -25.17 3.49
CA LYS A 111 13.41 -26.47 3.37
C LYS A 111 13.03 -27.22 2.09
N LEU A 112 11.82 -27.01 1.59
CA LEU A 112 11.32 -27.56 0.32
C LEU A 112 11.71 -26.71 -0.90
N GLY A 113 12.48 -25.63 -0.72
CA GLY A 113 12.87 -24.73 -1.79
C GLY A 113 11.75 -23.79 -2.26
N ILE A 114 10.70 -23.61 -1.45
CA ILE A 114 9.60 -22.69 -1.73
C ILE A 114 9.88 -21.38 -0.98
N THR A 115 9.96 -20.28 -1.72
CA THR A 115 10.18 -18.95 -1.15
C THR A 115 8.86 -18.36 -0.68
N ALA A 116 8.70 -18.25 0.63
CA ALA A 116 7.49 -17.71 1.26
C ALA A 116 7.81 -16.86 2.48
N ALA A 117 6.91 -15.95 2.82
CA ALA A 117 6.97 -15.14 4.04
C ALA A 117 5.56 -14.91 4.59
N PRO A 118 5.41 -14.64 5.91
CA PRO A 118 4.16 -14.12 6.42
C PRO A 118 3.78 -12.83 5.69
N HIS A 119 2.49 -12.63 5.43
CA HIS A 119 2.02 -11.42 4.76
C HIS A 119 2.09 -10.24 5.71
N LEU A 120 3.21 -9.51 5.67
CA LEU A 120 3.44 -8.38 6.55
C LEU A 120 2.51 -7.22 6.18
N VAL A 121 1.99 -6.57 7.21
CA VAL A 121 1.17 -5.36 7.09
C VAL A 121 1.95 -4.21 7.69
N VAL A 122 2.10 -3.13 6.92
CA VAL A 122 2.75 -1.92 7.40
C VAL A 122 1.71 -0.82 7.56
N PRO A 123 1.63 -0.18 8.75
CA PRO A 123 0.82 1.03 8.89
C PRO A 123 1.53 2.12 8.10
N LEU A 124 0.92 2.62 7.03
CA LEU A 124 1.51 3.61 6.12
C LEU A 124 1.28 5.07 6.55
N GLY A 125 1.12 5.31 7.85
CA GLY A 125 1.02 6.65 8.36
C GLY A 125 1.07 6.70 9.87
N HIS A 126 1.68 7.76 10.39
CA HIS A 126 1.33 8.24 11.72
C HIS A 126 -0.19 8.46 11.77
N ILE A 127 -0.89 7.92 12.77
CA ILE A 127 -2.30 8.27 13.08
C ILE A 127 -2.46 9.78 13.35
N ILE A 128 -1.35 10.48 13.58
CA ILE A 128 -1.32 11.91 13.82
C ILE A 128 -1.17 12.65 12.48
N LYS A 129 -2.29 12.92 11.82
CA LYS A 129 -2.46 14.15 11.02
C LYS A 129 -3.26 15.11 11.89
N GLY A 130 -2.61 15.88 12.75
CA GLY A 130 -3.34 16.86 13.56
C GLY A 130 -2.65 17.47 14.76
N ASP A 131 -1.52 16.95 15.26
CA ASP A 131 -0.77 17.67 16.32
C ASP A 131 -0.13 18.96 15.75
N ASP A 132 0.09 19.01 14.44
CA ASP A 132 0.32 20.24 13.69
C ASP A 132 -0.97 20.59 12.95
N TYR A 133 -1.65 21.64 13.45
CA TYR A 133 -2.84 22.30 12.89
C TYR A 133 -2.79 22.43 11.36
N PRO A 134 -3.93 22.67 10.66
CA PRO A 134 -3.87 23.21 9.31
C PRO A 134 -3.25 24.61 9.37
N PHE A 135 -1.92 24.70 9.30
CA PHE A 135 -1.27 25.94 8.95
C PHE A 135 -1.62 26.21 7.50
N ALA A 136 -2.09 27.42 7.22
CA ALA A 136 -2.11 27.91 5.85
C ALA A 136 -0.72 27.70 5.29
N THR A 137 -0.56 26.75 4.37
CA THR A 137 0.65 26.66 3.60
C THR A 137 0.67 27.95 2.80
N ALA A 138 1.56 28.89 3.14
CA ALA A 138 1.84 29.99 2.25
C ALA A 138 2.11 29.35 0.89
N ALA A 139 1.33 29.73 -0.13
CA ALA A 139 1.54 29.22 -1.46
C ALA A 139 3.04 29.39 -1.73
N LEU A 140 3.75 28.27 -1.94
CA LEU A 140 5.09 28.33 -2.48
C LEU A 140 4.93 29.18 -3.74
N GLY A 141 5.61 30.34 -3.76
CA GLY A 141 5.41 31.36 -4.78
C GLY A 141 5.49 30.77 -6.19
N ASP A 142 5.01 31.51 -7.18
CA ASP A 142 4.90 31.06 -8.57
C ASP A 142 6.00 30.06 -8.95
N PHE A 143 5.62 28.78 -9.06
CA PHE A 143 6.54 27.77 -9.53
C PHE A 143 7.00 28.21 -10.92
N PRO A 144 8.31 28.33 -11.17
CA PRO A 144 8.79 28.81 -12.45
C PRO A 144 8.24 27.91 -13.57
N GLN A 145 7.24 28.41 -14.29
CA GLN A 145 6.71 27.78 -15.50
C GLN A 145 7.81 27.66 -16.58
N THR A 146 8.97 28.29 -16.37
CA THR A 146 10.08 28.39 -17.30
C THR A 146 10.83 27.08 -17.54
N ALA A 147 10.72 26.07 -16.67
CA ALA A 147 11.21 24.72 -17.00
C ALA A 147 10.24 23.94 -17.93
N ALA A 148 9.01 24.43 -18.13
CA ALA A 148 7.97 23.78 -18.93
C ALA A 148 7.95 24.23 -20.40
N ALA A 149 8.99 24.93 -20.89
CA ALA A 149 9.25 25.06 -22.32
C ALA A 149 9.80 23.73 -22.85
N GLY A 150 8.96 22.68 -22.81
CA GLY A 150 9.23 21.44 -23.53
C GLY A 150 9.36 21.75 -25.02
N ARG A 151 10.43 21.24 -25.64
CA ARG A 151 10.56 21.26 -27.10
C ARG A 151 9.27 20.73 -27.74
N PRO A 152 8.76 21.35 -28.81
CA PRO A 152 7.68 20.77 -29.61
C PRO A 152 8.03 19.32 -29.96
N GLY A 153 7.17 18.37 -29.58
CA GLY A 153 7.37 16.94 -29.82
C GLY A 153 7.99 16.12 -28.67
N ALA A 154 8.32 16.73 -27.52
CA ALA A 154 8.72 15.95 -26.35
C ALA A 154 7.51 15.19 -25.76
N PRO A 155 7.59 13.87 -25.53
CA PRO A 155 6.48 13.11 -24.95
C PRO A 155 6.15 13.64 -23.55
N ALA A 156 4.86 13.75 -23.26
CA ALA A 156 4.39 14.17 -21.93
C ALA A 156 5.02 13.27 -20.86
N VAL A 157 5.70 13.88 -19.87
CA VAL A 157 6.22 13.14 -18.73
C VAL A 157 5.05 12.46 -18.04
N ARG A 158 5.15 11.15 -17.82
CA ARG A 158 4.14 10.39 -17.09
C ARG A 158 4.58 10.23 -15.64
N VAL A 159 3.73 10.61 -14.70
CA VAL A 159 3.98 10.50 -13.27
C VAL A 159 3.05 9.44 -12.69
N ALA A 160 3.63 8.40 -12.08
CA ALA A 160 2.87 7.41 -11.33
C ALA A 160 2.76 7.84 -9.86
N VAL A 161 1.53 8.02 -9.37
CA VAL A 161 1.24 8.26 -7.95
C VAL A 161 0.74 6.95 -7.36
N ILE A 162 1.51 6.34 -6.48
CA ILE A 162 1.20 5.05 -5.84
C ILE A 162 0.86 5.32 -4.38
N ASP A 163 -0.43 5.32 -4.06
CA ASP A 163 -0.95 5.83 -2.78
C ASP A 163 -2.32 5.19 -2.44
N THR A 164 -3.18 5.87 -1.67
CA THR A 164 -4.52 5.39 -1.30
C THR A 164 -5.52 5.36 -2.45
N GLY A 165 -5.20 6.03 -3.55
CA GLY A 165 -6.11 6.29 -4.67
C GLY A 165 -6.66 7.71 -4.64
N ILE A 166 -7.50 8.03 -5.62
CA ILE A 166 -8.16 9.35 -5.73
C ILE A 166 -9.65 9.26 -5.37
N THR A 167 -10.28 10.37 -4.97
CA THR A 167 -11.73 10.38 -4.72
C THR A 167 -12.50 9.98 -5.98
N PRO A 168 -13.55 9.15 -5.88
CA PRO A 168 -14.45 8.85 -7.00
C PRO A 168 -15.30 10.07 -7.40
N GLU A 169 -15.38 11.09 -6.54
CA GLU A 169 -16.16 12.30 -6.79
C GLU A 169 -15.45 13.21 -7.80
N ASP A 170 -16.24 13.80 -8.68
CA ASP A 170 -15.80 14.91 -9.51
C ASP A 170 -15.72 16.17 -8.64
N ARG A 171 -14.49 16.69 -8.51
CA ARG A 171 -14.22 17.88 -7.70
C ARG A 171 -14.47 19.13 -8.53
N THR A 172 -14.88 20.20 -7.89
CA THR A 172 -15.13 21.50 -8.52
C THR A 172 -13.93 22.45 -8.45
N ASP A 173 -12.83 22.02 -7.83
CA ASP A 173 -11.63 22.84 -7.61
C ASP A 173 -10.52 22.63 -8.65
N SER A 174 -10.78 21.80 -9.65
CA SER A 174 -9.84 21.44 -10.73
C SER A 174 -8.54 20.77 -10.28
N TRP A 175 -8.49 20.19 -9.07
CA TRP A 175 -7.28 19.51 -8.57
C TRP A 175 -7.01 18.14 -9.22
N LEU A 176 -8.02 17.51 -9.81
CA LEU A 176 -7.93 16.14 -10.33
C LEU A 176 -8.48 15.99 -11.77
N ASP A 177 -8.76 17.09 -12.47
CA ASP A 177 -9.52 17.09 -13.73
C ASP A 177 -8.85 16.26 -14.83
N SER A 178 -7.51 16.24 -14.88
CA SER A 178 -6.78 15.47 -15.89
C SER A 178 -6.55 13.99 -15.52
N ILE A 179 -7.02 13.53 -14.37
CA ILE A 179 -6.82 12.13 -13.92
C ILE A 179 -8.09 11.33 -14.14
N VAL A 180 -7.99 10.31 -14.99
CA VAL A 180 -9.10 9.39 -15.26
C VAL A 180 -9.40 8.55 -14.01
N ARG A 181 -10.62 8.67 -13.49
CA ARG A 181 -11.15 7.83 -12.41
C ARG A 181 -11.52 6.44 -12.93
N ARG A 182 -11.12 5.41 -12.20
CA ARG A 182 -11.37 4.01 -12.48
C ARG A 182 -11.61 3.30 -11.16
N SER A 183 -12.43 2.25 -11.16
CA SER A 183 -12.75 1.49 -9.95
C SER A 183 -11.51 0.91 -9.23
N ASP A 184 -10.40 0.72 -9.95
CA ASP A 184 -9.12 0.23 -9.43
C ASP A 184 -8.15 1.33 -8.96
N ASN A 185 -8.46 2.62 -9.17
CA ASN A 185 -7.64 3.74 -8.69
C ASN A 185 -8.39 4.70 -7.76
N THR A 186 -9.69 4.47 -7.51
CA THR A 186 -10.49 5.30 -6.61
C THR A 186 -10.54 4.76 -5.17
N GLU A 187 -10.64 5.68 -4.23
CA GLU A 187 -10.75 5.47 -2.79
C GLU A 187 -12.07 6.00 -2.25
N LEU A 188 -12.83 5.16 -1.54
CA LEU A 188 -13.98 5.63 -0.76
C LEU A 188 -13.48 6.25 0.54
N LEU A 189 -14.06 7.40 0.90
CA LEU A 189 -13.54 8.29 1.94
C LEU A 189 -14.02 7.96 3.36
N ASP A 190 -15.17 7.31 3.50
CA ASP A 190 -15.79 6.94 4.78
C ASP A 190 -16.42 5.55 4.64
N VAL A 191 -15.60 4.51 4.81
CA VAL A 191 -16.08 3.12 4.80
C VAL A 191 -15.88 2.42 6.14
N LEU A 192 -15.16 3.03 7.09
CA LEU A 192 -14.85 2.48 8.39
C LEU A 192 -15.06 3.50 9.53
N PRO A 193 -15.60 3.07 10.68
CA PRO A 193 -16.10 1.73 11.00
C PRO A 193 -17.45 1.45 10.31
N VAL A 194 -17.90 0.21 10.38
CA VAL A 194 -19.27 -0.14 9.96
C VAL A 194 -20.16 -0.16 11.18
N VAL A 195 -21.12 0.74 11.21
CA VAL A 195 -22.04 0.96 12.33
C VAL A 195 -23.43 0.54 11.87
N ASN A 196 -24.05 -0.41 12.58
CA ASN A 196 -25.39 -0.91 12.27
C ASN A 196 -25.56 -1.38 10.81
N GLY A 197 -24.54 -2.04 10.26
CA GLY A 197 -24.54 -2.56 8.88
C GLY A 197 -24.38 -1.50 7.78
N ARG A 198 -24.16 -0.23 8.14
CA ARG A 198 -23.84 0.85 7.19
C ARG A 198 -22.35 1.14 7.22
N ALA A 199 -21.76 1.29 6.02
CA ALA A 199 -20.37 1.67 5.90
C ALA A 199 -20.19 3.14 6.32
N GLY A 200 -19.16 3.38 7.13
CA GLY A 200 -18.79 4.70 7.59
C GLY A 200 -19.51 5.18 8.87
N ASP A 201 -18.90 6.15 9.53
CA ASP A 201 -19.44 6.84 10.71
C ASP A 201 -19.67 8.34 10.48
N GLY A 202 -19.62 8.78 9.23
CA GLY A 202 -19.70 10.19 8.84
C GLY A 202 -18.39 10.94 8.97
N ARG A 203 -17.27 10.25 9.22
CA ARG A 203 -15.93 10.84 9.30
C ARG A 203 -15.02 10.22 8.26
N LEU A 204 -14.01 10.98 7.84
CA LEU A 204 -12.99 10.46 6.93
C LEU A 204 -12.23 9.29 7.58
N ASP A 205 -12.04 8.22 6.81
CA ASP A 205 -11.11 7.15 7.15
C ASP A 205 -9.69 7.73 7.30
N TRP A 206 -8.84 7.10 8.12
CA TRP A 206 -7.57 7.69 8.52
C TRP A 206 -6.62 8.06 7.37
N SER A 207 -6.69 7.36 6.24
CA SER A 207 -5.89 7.68 5.05
C SER A 207 -6.69 8.25 3.90
N ALA A 208 -8.00 8.47 4.10
CA ALA A 208 -8.87 9.00 3.07
C ALA A 208 -8.34 10.33 2.51
N GLY A 209 -8.27 10.40 1.19
CA GLY A 209 -7.89 11.62 0.48
C GLY A 209 -6.38 11.87 0.40
N HIS A 210 -5.52 11.00 0.96
CA HIS A 210 -4.06 11.15 0.86
C HIS A 210 -3.60 11.09 -0.61
N GLY A 211 -4.00 10.06 -1.34
CA GLY A 211 -3.66 9.93 -2.77
C GLY A 211 -4.29 11.02 -3.63
N SER A 212 -5.49 11.51 -3.27
CA SER A 212 -6.11 12.67 -3.92
C SER A 212 -5.27 13.94 -3.73
N PHE A 213 -4.83 14.20 -2.51
CA PHE A 213 -3.99 15.35 -2.20
C PHE A 213 -2.64 15.26 -2.93
N ALA A 214 -1.95 14.12 -2.83
CA ALA A 214 -0.66 13.91 -3.50
C ALA A 214 -0.76 14.06 -5.02
N ALA A 215 -1.78 13.46 -5.64
CA ALA A 215 -2.01 13.57 -7.08
C ALA A 215 -2.34 15.01 -7.51
N GLY A 216 -3.12 15.74 -6.70
CA GLY A 216 -3.43 17.14 -6.95
C GLY A 216 -2.21 18.06 -6.85
N ILE A 217 -1.30 17.83 -5.90
CA ILE A 217 -0.03 18.58 -5.85
C ILE A 217 0.78 18.39 -7.13
N VAL A 218 0.90 17.15 -7.63
CA VAL A 218 1.59 16.88 -8.90
C VAL A 218 0.92 17.64 -10.06
N GLN A 219 -0.41 17.63 -10.12
CA GLN A 219 -1.15 18.33 -11.18
C GLN A 219 -1.00 19.86 -11.10
N ARG A 220 -0.89 20.43 -9.88
CA ARG A 220 -0.64 21.87 -9.67
C ARG A 220 0.78 22.28 -10.04
N VAL A 221 1.78 21.47 -9.70
CA VAL A 221 3.19 21.77 -9.96
C VAL A 221 3.58 21.48 -11.41
N ALA A 222 3.01 20.44 -12.02
CA ALA A 222 3.34 19.98 -13.37
C ALA A 222 2.05 19.72 -14.19
N PRO A 223 1.28 20.75 -14.56
CA PRO A 223 -0.03 20.60 -15.19
C PRO A 223 0.00 19.91 -16.56
N ARG A 224 1.17 19.84 -17.22
CA ARG A 224 1.37 19.20 -18.53
C ARG A 224 1.75 17.71 -18.42
N CYS A 225 1.93 17.16 -17.22
CA CYS A 225 2.26 15.75 -17.06
C CYS A 225 1.01 14.85 -17.11
N GLU A 226 1.18 13.62 -17.59
CA GLU A 226 0.13 12.60 -17.47
C GLU A 226 0.26 11.95 -16.09
N VAL A 227 -0.68 12.23 -15.18
CA VAL A 227 -0.71 11.61 -13.86
C VAL A 227 -1.51 10.31 -13.91
N ARG A 228 -0.89 9.21 -13.45
CA ARG A 228 -1.56 7.92 -13.24
C ARG A 228 -1.58 7.59 -11.75
N ALA A 229 -2.75 7.67 -11.15
CA ALA A 229 -2.98 7.21 -9.79
C ALA A 229 -3.13 5.67 -9.75
N TYR A 230 -2.46 5.05 -8.80
CA TYR A 230 -2.56 3.65 -8.46
C TYR A 230 -2.93 3.52 -6.99
N ARG A 231 -4.07 2.88 -6.74
CA ARG A 231 -4.48 2.52 -5.39
C ARG A 231 -3.66 1.31 -4.92
N PHE A 232 -2.70 1.60 -4.06
CA PHE A 232 -1.84 0.62 -3.41
C PHE A 232 -2.27 0.35 -1.97
N THR A 233 -2.69 1.40 -1.28
CA THR A 233 -3.10 1.35 0.12
C THR A 233 -4.63 1.42 0.22
N ARG A 234 -5.17 0.98 1.36
CA ARG A 234 -6.61 1.08 1.64
C ARG A 234 -6.89 2.31 2.51
N SER A 235 -8.17 2.68 2.61
CA SER A 235 -8.63 3.85 3.37
C SER A 235 -8.28 3.78 4.87
N ASP A 236 -8.03 2.56 5.36
CA ASP A 236 -7.52 2.27 6.69
C ASP A 236 -6.02 2.60 6.91
N GLY A 237 -5.30 3.01 5.85
CA GLY A 237 -3.88 3.36 5.90
C GLY A 237 -2.92 2.19 5.85
N TRP A 238 -3.39 1.02 5.42
CA TRP A 238 -2.54 -0.16 5.33
C TRP A 238 -2.15 -0.47 3.90
N ALA A 239 -0.89 -0.87 3.71
CA ALA A 239 -0.50 -1.62 2.53
C ALA A 239 -0.07 -3.03 2.88
N PRO A 240 -0.44 -4.01 2.03
CA PRO A 240 0.31 -5.25 1.95
C PRO A 240 1.73 -4.95 1.47
N THR A 241 2.74 -5.70 1.93
CA THR A 241 4.13 -5.65 1.40
C THR A 241 4.25 -6.23 -0.02
N ARG A 242 3.28 -5.96 -0.91
CA ARG A 242 3.36 -6.29 -2.33
C ARG A 242 4.37 -5.38 -3.00
N THR A 243 5.23 -5.97 -3.81
CA THR A 243 5.99 -5.23 -4.81
C THR A 243 4.99 -4.48 -5.72
N PRO A 244 5.14 -3.15 -5.93
CA PRO A 244 4.32 -2.44 -6.90
C PRO A 244 4.50 -3.09 -8.29
N PRO A 245 3.46 -3.07 -9.15
CA PRO A 245 3.55 -3.70 -10.46
C PRO A 245 4.73 -3.11 -11.25
N ARG A 246 5.60 -3.98 -11.80
CA ARG A 246 6.78 -3.58 -12.61
C ARG A 246 6.43 -2.65 -13.78
N ARG A 247 5.16 -2.60 -14.23
CA ARG A 247 4.67 -1.66 -15.25
C ARG A 247 4.70 -0.18 -14.82
N CYS A 248 5.01 0.14 -13.57
CA CYS A 248 5.21 1.54 -13.14
C CYS A 248 6.55 2.12 -13.63
N CYS A 249 7.53 1.29 -13.95
CA CYS A 249 8.84 1.72 -14.44
C CYS A 249 9.04 1.17 -15.86
N ALA A 250 8.75 1.98 -16.88
CA ALA A 250 9.30 1.70 -18.21
C ALA A 250 10.84 1.81 -18.11
N PRO A 251 11.62 0.92 -18.75
CA PRO A 251 13.06 1.08 -18.81
C PRO A 251 13.37 2.39 -19.56
N CYS A 252 14.04 3.32 -18.89
CA CYS A 252 14.69 4.46 -19.54
C CYS A 252 15.82 3.90 -20.41
N THR A 253 15.55 3.60 -21.67
CA THR A 253 16.59 3.39 -22.66
C THR A 253 17.26 4.74 -22.91
N ARG A 254 18.53 4.86 -22.50
CA ARG A 254 19.39 5.98 -22.93
C ARG A 254 19.42 5.97 -24.47
N PRO A 255 19.17 7.10 -25.15
CA PRO A 255 19.49 7.19 -26.56
C PRO A 255 21.01 7.00 -26.74
N PRO A 256 21.46 6.30 -27.80
CA PRO A 256 22.88 6.14 -28.07
C PRO A 256 23.52 7.51 -28.32
N PRO A 257 24.80 7.70 -27.94
CA PRO A 257 25.49 8.95 -28.18
C PRO A 257 25.56 9.21 -29.68
N THR A 258 24.94 10.31 -30.12
CA THR A 258 25.17 10.87 -31.45
C THR A 258 26.63 11.29 -31.54
N ALA A 259 27.39 10.61 -32.40
CA ALA A 259 28.69 11.08 -32.83
C ALA A 259 28.49 12.44 -33.52
N TYR A 260 29.08 13.49 -32.95
CA TYR A 260 29.27 14.74 -33.66
C TYR A 260 30.34 14.49 -34.73
N GLY A 261 29.95 14.66 -35.99
CA GLY A 261 30.86 14.98 -37.10
C GLY A 261 30.89 16.48 -37.31
#